data_AF-A0A2I0PHA0-F1
#
_entry.id   AF-A0A2I0PHA0-F1
#
_cell.length_a   1.000
_cell.length_b   1.000
_cell.length_c   1.000
_cell.angle_alpha   90.00
_cell.angle_beta   90.00
_cell.angle_gamma   90.00
#
_symmetry.space_group_name_H-M   'P 1'
#
loop_
_entity.id
_entity.type
_entity.pdbx_description
1 polymer ?
#
loop_
_entity_poly.entity_id
_entity_poly.type
_entity_poly.pdbx_seq_one_letter_code
_entity_poly.pdbx_strand_id
1 'polypeptide(L)'
;MLWLAIPAGALSAEYSIFPNGTAYHATVGITNTERYTFADTGFMGEEVPLAAGDVTLTDRDGLPAAFNWSRPWGAPSSISFDTGNYTVSFIAPLGNNNLKSIYKKPYNVSVTIPQNFSVQNPLLAGLSNGAHVTAHPDNSTTVTWNNTYLFDLRFYSQTQADILFIFFQFMAILVLVLVVIPYVISMRKDQ
;
A
#
# COMPACT_ATOMS: atom_id res chain seq x y z
N MET A 1 -5.01 -24.09 -8.98
CA MET A 1 -6.05 -23.08 -9.25
C MET A 1 -6.80 -22.85 -7.95
N LEU A 2 -6.40 -21.85 -7.16
CA LEU A 2 -6.96 -21.58 -5.84
C LEU A 2 -8.01 -20.48 -5.99
N TRP A 3 -9.29 -20.83 -5.86
CA TRP A 3 -10.37 -19.86 -5.75
C TRP A 3 -10.32 -19.26 -4.34
N LEU A 4 -9.94 -17.99 -4.22
CA LEU A 4 -10.18 -17.23 -3.00
C LEU A 4 -11.69 -17.06 -2.85
N ALA A 5 -12.30 -17.82 -1.94
CA ALA A 5 -13.67 -17.61 -1.53
C ALA A 5 -13.76 -16.25 -0.83
N ILE A 6 -14.20 -15.23 -1.56
CA ILE A 6 -14.48 -13.91 -0.99
C ILE A 6 -15.68 -14.09 -0.06
N PRO A 7 -15.56 -13.84 1.27
CA PRO A 7 -16.71 -13.90 2.16
C PRO A 7 -17.77 -12.90 1.66
N ALA A 8 -18.98 -13.41 1.46
CA ALA A 8 -20.07 -12.85 0.66
C ALA A 8 -20.74 -11.57 1.22
N GLY A 9 -20.01 -10.71 1.92
CA GLY A 9 -20.57 -9.53 2.59
C GLY A 9 -19.76 -8.23 2.50
N ALA A 10 -18.51 -8.24 2.03
CA ALA A 10 -17.67 -7.04 1.94
C ALA A 10 -17.24 -6.76 0.48
N LEU A 11 -17.17 -5.47 0.14
CA LEU A 11 -16.70 -5.00 -1.17
C LEU A 11 -15.21 -5.36 -1.36
N SER A 12 -14.75 -5.62 -2.57
CA SER A 12 -13.36 -5.97 -2.84
C SER A 12 -12.55 -4.78 -3.35
N ALA A 13 -11.31 -4.66 -2.89
CA ALA A 13 -10.34 -3.72 -3.44
C ALA A 13 -9.01 -4.44 -3.60
N GLU A 14 -8.56 -4.59 -4.84
CA GLU A 14 -7.33 -5.26 -5.18
C GLU A 14 -6.31 -4.26 -5.70
N TYR A 15 -5.08 -4.35 -5.23
CA TYR A 15 -3.98 -3.50 -5.64
C TYR A 15 -2.80 -4.36 -6.07
N SER A 16 -2.19 -4.02 -7.19
CA SER A 16 -1.00 -4.69 -7.71
C SER A 16 0.09 -3.66 -7.95
N ILE A 17 1.16 -3.72 -7.16
CA ILE A 17 2.29 -2.81 -7.28
C ILE A 17 3.15 -3.22 -8.46
N PHE A 18 3.53 -2.25 -9.29
CA PHE A 18 4.36 -2.54 -10.45
C PHE A 18 5.79 -2.93 -10.02
N PRO A 19 6.50 -3.77 -10.80
CA PRO A 19 7.87 -4.18 -10.46
C PRO A 19 8.85 -3.03 -10.28
N ASN A 20 8.61 -1.87 -10.89
CA ASN A 20 9.45 -0.68 -10.69
C ASN A 20 9.16 0.06 -9.37
N GLY A 21 8.06 -0.25 -8.68
CA GLY A 21 7.61 0.39 -7.43
C GLY A 21 7.13 1.83 -7.57
N THR A 22 6.96 2.35 -8.78
CA THR A 22 6.60 3.76 -9.00
C THR A 22 5.10 3.96 -9.25
N ALA A 23 4.37 2.88 -9.46
CA ALA A 23 2.94 2.90 -9.74
C ALA A 23 2.29 1.60 -9.25
N TYR A 24 0.96 1.62 -9.16
CA TYR A 24 0.15 0.45 -8.89
C TYR A 24 -1.09 0.45 -9.78
N HIS A 25 -1.60 -0.74 -10.06
CA HIS A 25 -2.93 -0.95 -10.63
C HIS A 25 -3.91 -1.26 -9.51
N ALA A 26 -5.05 -0.59 -9.49
CA ALA A 26 -6.11 -0.82 -8.53
C ALA A 26 -7.38 -1.29 -9.23
N THR A 27 -8.09 -2.23 -8.61
CA THR A 27 -9.40 -2.75 -9.01
C THR A 27 -10.32 -2.65 -7.81
N VAL A 28 -11.29 -1.75 -7.85
CA VAL A 28 -12.16 -1.44 -6.70
C VAL A 28 -13.62 -1.72 -7.05
N GLY A 29 -14.26 -2.58 -6.26
CA GLY A 29 -15.68 -2.86 -6.35
C GLY A 29 -16.51 -1.75 -5.74
N ILE A 30 -17.47 -1.24 -6.50
CA ILE A 30 -18.35 -0.13 -6.15
C ILE A 30 -19.77 -0.65 -6.07
N THR A 31 -20.55 -0.16 -5.11
CA THR A 31 -21.95 -0.59 -4.93
C THR A 31 -22.82 0.55 -4.45
N ASN A 32 -23.92 0.74 -5.18
CA ASN A 32 -24.98 1.70 -4.89
C ASN A 32 -24.43 3.14 -4.70
N THR A 33 -23.66 3.59 -5.68
CA THR A 33 -23.22 4.99 -5.79
C THR A 33 -23.20 5.41 -7.26
N GLU A 34 -23.19 6.72 -7.47
CA GLU A 34 -23.19 7.38 -8.79
C GLU A 34 -21.85 8.07 -9.09
N ARG A 35 -20.90 8.05 -8.13
CA ARG A 35 -19.65 8.78 -8.24
C ARG A 35 -18.49 8.04 -7.55
N TYR A 36 -17.35 8.03 -8.22
CA TYR A 36 -16.07 7.59 -7.65
C TYR A 36 -15.04 8.71 -7.72
N THR A 37 -14.37 8.98 -6.61
CA THR A 37 -13.37 10.04 -6.49
C THR A 37 -11.98 9.43 -6.37
N PHE A 38 -11.04 9.90 -7.19
CA PHE A 38 -9.64 9.49 -7.16
C PHE A 38 -8.86 10.40 -6.20
N ALA A 39 -8.81 9.99 -4.94
CA ALA A 39 -8.07 10.70 -3.90
C ALA A 39 -7.25 9.71 -3.06
N ASP A 40 -6.08 10.18 -2.65
CA ASP A 40 -5.28 9.57 -1.58
C ASP A 40 -5.58 10.31 -0.26
N THR A 41 -5.12 9.75 0.85
CA THR A 41 -5.24 10.36 2.18
C THR A 41 -4.01 11.21 2.49
N GLY A 42 -4.19 12.47 2.84
CA GLY A 42 -3.13 13.39 3.27
C GLY A 42 -2.58 13.09 4.66
N PHE A 43 -1.74 13.97 5.19
CA PHE A 43 -1.15 13.79 6.52
C PHE A 43 -2.16 14.10 7.63
N MET A 44 -3.07 15.05 7.41
CA MET A 44 -4.14 15.39 8.36
C MET A 44 -5.46 14.67 8.03
N GLY A 45 -5.41 13.66 7.15
CA GLY A 45 -6.59 12.93 6.70
C GLY A 45 -7.38 13.62 5.60
N GLU A 46 -6.87 14.71 5.02
CA GLU A 46 -7.50 15.39 3.87
C GLU A 46 -7.46 14.54 2.59
N GLU A 47 -8.40 14.77 1.67
CA GLU A 47 -8.35 14.14 0.35
C GLU A 47 -7.30 14.84 -0.53
N VAL A 48 -6.25 14.11 -0.92
CA VAL A 48 -5.20 14.59 -1.82
C VAL A 48 -5.49 14.08 -3.24
N PRO A 49 -5.47 14.95 -4.27
CA PRO A 49 -5.74 14.53 -5.64
C PRO A 49 -4.80 13.40 -6.10
N LEU A 50 -5.38 12.27 -6.51
CA LEU A 50 -4.65 11.14 -7.09
C LEU A 50 -4.68 11.24 -8.62
N ALA A 51 -3.51 11.20 -9.25
CA ALA A 51 -3.38 11.23 -10.70
C ALA A 51 -3.68 9.85 -11.30
N ALA A 52 -4.97 9.49 -11.36
CA ALA A 52 -5.42 8.23 -11.96
C ALA A 52 -5.35 8.27 -13.49
N GLY A 53 -4.65 7.30 -14.06
CA GLY A 53 -4.57 7.00 -15.50
C GLY A 53 -5.27 5.69 -15.84
N ASP A 54 -5.49 5.46 -17.14
CA ASP A 54 -6.06 4.23 -17.70
C ASP A 54 -7.32 3.74 -16.98
N VAL A 55 -8.21 4.68 -16.66
CA VAL A 55 -9.44 4.40 -15.92
C VAL A 55 -10.44 3.66 -16.79
N THR A 56 -10.90 2.51 -16.30
CA THR A 56 -11.98 1.72 -16.90
C THR A 56 -13.05 1.44 -15.87
N LEU A 57 -14.31 1.54 -16.28
CA LEU A 57 -15.47 1.13 -15.48
C LEU A 57 -16.08 -0.10 -16.15
N THR A 58 -16.30 -1.16 -15.39
CA THR A 58 -17.01 -2.35 -15.87
C THR A 58 -18.21 -2.66 -14.98
N ASP A 59 -19.27 -3.19 -15.57
CA ASP A 59 -20.41 -3.69 -14.81
C ASP A 59 -20.12 -5.06 -14.16
N ARG A 60 -21.14 -5.64 -13.54
CA ARG A 60 -21.06 -6.96 -12.90
C ARG A 60 -20.74 -8.10 -13.88
N ASP A 61 -21.10 -7.95 -15.15
CA ASP A 61 -20.88 -8.94 -16.21
C ASP A 61 -19.53 -8.73 -16.90
N GLY A 62 -18.75 -7.74 -16.45
CA GLY A 62 -17.44 -7.40 -17.00
C GLY A 62 -17.50 -6.58 -18.28
N LEU A 63 -18.68 -6.06 -18.64
CA LEU A 63 -18.85 -5.21 -19.82
C LEU A 63 -18.43 -3.77 -19.51
N PRO A 64 -17.75 -3.08 -20.45
CA PRO A 64 -17.42 -1.67 -20.27
C PRO A 64 -18.67 -0.81 -20.06
N ALA A 65 -18.68 -0.02 -18.99
CA ALA A 65 -19.73 0.94 -18.68
C ALA A 65 -19.26 2.36 -19.00
N ALA A 66 -20.16 3.18 -19.54
CA ALA A 66 -19.87 4.58 -19.82
C ALA A 66 -19.82 5.39 -18.52
N PHE A 67 -18.96 6.40 -18.48
CA PHE A 67 -18.85 7.33 -17.37
C PHE A 67 -18.40 8.71 -17.85
N ASN A 68 -18.70 9.72 -17.05
CA ASN A 68 -18.30 11.10 -17.32
C ASN A 68 -17.21 11.54 -16.35
N TRP A 69 -16.20 12.24 -16.85
CA TRP A 69 -15.13 12.81 -16.04
C TRP A 69 -15.54 14.17 -15.46
N SER A 70 -15.20 14.39 -14.20
CA SER A 70 -15.25 15.69 -13.54
C SER A 70 -13.89 16.00 -12.91
N ARG A 71 -13.31 17.15 -13.29
CA ARG A 71 -12.01 17.64 -12.82
C ARG A 71 -12.13 19.09 -12.35
N PRO A 72 -12.69 19.33 -11.15
CA PRO A 72 -12.80 20.67 -10.60
C PRO A 72 -11.41 21.22 -10.26
N TRP A 73 -11.23 22.54 -10.40
CA TRP A 73 -9.98 23.17 -10.02
C TRP A 73 -9.80 23.11 -8.49
N GLY A 74 -8.65 22.61 -8.03
CA GLY A 74 -8.34 22.49 -6.60
C GLY A 74 -9.03 21.32 -5.87
N ALA A 75 -9.67 20.39 -6.58
CA ALA A 75 -10.29 19.20 -5.99
C ALA A 75 -9.84 17.90 -6.69
N PRO A 76 -9.94 16.74 -6.03
CA PRO A 76 -9.65 15.46 -6.66
C PRO A 76 -10.53 15.20 -7.88
N SER A 77 -9.95 14.55 -8.88
CA SER A 77 -10.71 14.10 -10.05
C SER A 77 -11.72 13.01 -9.67
N SER A 78 -12.81 12.94 -10.41
CA SER A 78 -13.84 11.93 -10.16
C SER A 78 -14.53 11.52 -11.45
N ILE A 79 -15.12 10.34 -11.44
CA ILE A 79 -16.02 9.87 -12.50
C ILE A 79 -17.44 9.73 -11.95
N SER A 80 -18.41 10.02 -12.80
CA SER A 80 -19.84 9.83 -12.51
C SER A 80 -20.48 8.86 -13.50
N PHE A 81 -21.39 8.03 -13.00
CA PHE A 81 -22.06 6.95 -13.73
C PHE A 81 -23.43 6.69 -13.08
N ASP A 82 -24.29 5.96 -13.78
CA ASP A 82 -25.60 5.61 -13.24
C ASP A 82 -25.47 4.80 -11.95
N THR A 83 -26.44 4.91 -11.03
CA THR A 83 -26.35 4.20 -9.75
C THR A 83 -26.41 2.69 -9.98
N GLY A 84 -25.38 1.97 -9.52
CA GLY A 84 -25.30 0.53 -9.71
C GLY A 84 -24.11 -0.13 -9.03
N ASN A 85 -23.82 -1.37 -9.45
CA ASN A 85 -22.69 -2.16 -8.98
C ASN A 85 -21.68 -2.28 -10.10
N TYR A 86 -20.52 -1.69 -9.89
CA TYR A 86 -19.48 -1.58 -10.91
C TYR A 86 -18.13 -1.94 -10.31
N THR A 87 -17.17 -2.17 -11.17
CA THR A 87 -15.76 -2.29 -10.82
C THR A 87 -15.01 -1.19 -11.53
N VAL A 88 -14.25 -0.39 -10.78
CA VAL A 88 -13.37 0.63 -11.34
C VAL A 88 -11.95 0.10 -11.29
N SER A 89 -11.28 0.12 -12.44
CA SER A 89 -9.86 -0.19 -12.56
C SER A 89 -9.09 1.03 -13.02
N PHE A 90 -7.91 1.27 -12.47
CA PHE A 90 -7.08 2.42 -12.81
C PHE A 90 -5.62 2.19 -12.42
N ILE A 91 -4.73 2.98 -13.01
CA ILE A 91 -3.31 3.05 -12.63
C ILE A 91 -3.07 4.37 -11.90
N ALA A 92 -2.31 4.33 -10.82
CA ALA A 92 -1.93 5.54 -10.10
C ALA A 92 -0.45 5.51 -9.68
N PRO A 93 0.18 6.69 -9.54
CA PRO A 93 1.56 6.77 -9.08
C PRO A 93 1.66 6.32 -7.62
N LEU A 94 2.80 5.71 -7.27
CA LEU A 94 3.12 5.23 -5.94
C LEU A 94 4.32 6.01 -5.41
N GLY A 95 4.13 6.69 -4.27
CA GLY A 95 5.16 7.48 -3.62
C GLY A 95 5.71 6.78 -2.38
N ASN A 96 7.02 6.91 -2.14
CA ASN A 96 7.68 6.53 -0.88
C ASN A 96 7.48 5.06 -0.43
N ASN A 97 7.17 4.15 -1.37
CA ASN A 97 6.84 2.76 -1.09
C ASN A 97 5.75 2.61 0.00
N ASN A 98 4.80 3.55 0.02
CA ASN A 98 3.65 3.53 0.93
C ASN A 98 2.36 3.57 0.10
N LEU A 99 1.48 2.62 0.37
CA LEU A 99 0.14 2.56 -0.16
C LEU A 99 -0.85 2.58 1.00
N LYS A 100 -1.80 3.51 0.96
CA LYS A 100 -2.86 3.64 1.95
C LYS A 100 -4.17 4.01 1.30
N SER A 101 -5.28 3.69 1.96
CA SER A 101 -6.61 4.11 1.51
C SER A 101 -7.60 4.10 2.67
N ILE A 102 -8.64 4.93 2.55
CA ILE A 102 -9.76 5.02 3.47
C ILE A 102 -11.05 4.81 2.69
N TYR A 103 -11.91 3.95 3.22
CA TYR A 103 -13.18 3.57 2.62
C TYR A 103 -14.35 4.01 3.50
N LYS A 104 -15.45 4.41 2.86
CA LYS A 104 -16.72 4.77 3.54
C LYS A 104 -17.48 3.54 4.07
N LYS A 105 -17.20 2.37 3.51
CA LYS A 105 -17.74 1.06 3.88
C LYS A 105 -16.56 0.11 4.05
N PRO A 106 -16.67 -1.01 4.78
CA PRO A 106 -15.55 -1.90 4.94
C PRO A 106 -15.32 -2.76 3.68
N TYR A 107 -14.05 -2.95 3.31
CA TYR A 107 -13.62 -3.71 2.14
C TYR A 107 -12.73 -4.89 2.54
N ASN A 108 -12.76 -5.94 1.72
CA ASN A 108 -11.71 -6.94 1.65
C ASN A 108 -10.61 -6.41 0.73
N VAL A 109 -9.47 -6.07 1.32
CA VAL A 109 -8.35 -5.49 0.59
C VAL A 109 -7.30 -6.55 0.34
N SER A 110 -6.82 -6.64 -0.89
CA SER A 110 -5.64 -7.44 -1.25
C SER A 110 -4.62 -6.55 -1.94
N VAL A 111 -3.36 -6.64 -1.51
CA VAL A 111 -2.25 -5.93 -2.13
C VAL A 111 -1.17 -6.92 -2.51
N THR A 112 -0.86 -7.00 -3.80
CA THR A 112 0.22 -7.83 -4.35
C THR A 112 1.48 -6.99 -4.51
N ILE A 113 2.55 -7.43 -3.87
CA ILE A 113 3.86 -6.81 -3.84
C ILE A 113 4.83 -7.67 -4.66
N PRO A 114 5.55 -7.11 -5.63
CA PRO A 114 6.50 -7.87 -6.44
C PRO A 114 7.78 -8.21 -5.64
N GLN A 115 8.51 -9.23 -6.10
CA GLN A 115 9.64 -9.86 -5.39
C GLN A 115 10.79 -8.93 -4.99
N ASN A 116 10.92 -7.77 -5.63
CA ASN A 116 11.97 -6.79 -5.35
C ASN A 116 11.69 -5.91 -4.12
N PHE A 117 10.50 -6.03 -3.55
CA PHE A 117 10.11 -5.36 -2.31
C PHE A 117 9.74 -6.36 -1.23
N SER A 118 9.89 -5.95 0.03
CA SER A 118 9.58 -6.78 1.19
C SER A 118 8.85 -5.98 2.26
N VAL A 119 8.13 -6.72 3.11
CA VAL A 119 7.37 -6.22 4.27
C VAL A 119 7.82 -6.88 5.58
N GLN A 120 8.91 -7.65 5.55
CA GLN A 120 9.30 -8.51 6.68
C GLN A 120 10.04 -7.78 7.80
N ASN A 121 10.85 -6.78 7.47
CA ASN A 121 11.61 -6.02 8.46
C ASN A 121 10.72 -4.94 9.11
N PRO A 122 10.38 -5.04 10.41
CA PRO A 122 9.49 -4.09 11.08
C PRO A 122 10.09 -2.69 11.25
N LEU A 123 11.40 -2.50 11.05
CA LEU A 123 12.03 -1.19 11.09
C LEU A 123 11.86 -0.41 9.77
N LEU A 124 11.54 -1.11 8.68
CA LEU A 124 11.45 -0.53 7.33
C LEU A 124 10.04 -0.64 6.75
N ALA A 125 9.34 -1.72 7.08
CA ALA A 125 7.97 -1.98 6.70
C ALA A 125 6.99 -1.50 7.77
N GLY A 126 5.75 -1.25 7.33
CA GLY A 126 4.64 -0.91 8.20
C GLY A 126 3.38 -1.57 7.67
N LEU A 127 2.60 -2.18 8.56
CA LEU A 127 1.35 -2.85 8.23
C LEU A 127 0.28 -2.38 9.20
N SER A 128 -0.84 -1.90 8.68
CA SER A 128 -2.00 -1.61 9.51
C SER A 128 -2.58 -2.88 10.14
N ASN A 129 -3.22 -2.71 11.30
CA ASN A 129 -3.82 -3.81 12.05
C ASN A 129 -4.74 -4.68 11.20
N GLY A 130 -4.72 -6.00 11.44
CA GLY A 130 -5.51 -6.98 10.70
C GLY A 130 -4.90 -7.42 9.36
N ALA A 131 -3.65 -7.04 9.08
CA ALA A 131 -2.91 -7.51 7.91
C ALA A 131 -2.53 -9.00 8.04
N HIS A 132 -2.74 -9.76 6.96
CA HIS A 132 -2.24 -11.12 6.80
C HIS A 132 -1.30 -11.19 5.60
N VAL A 133 -0.05 -11.57 5.84
CA VAL A 133 0.99 -11.65 4.81
C VAL A 133 1.11 -13.09 4.32
N THR A 134 1.03 -13.29 3.01
CA THR A 134 1.17 -14.59 2.36
C THR A 134 2.23 -14.50 1.27
N ALA A 135 3.31 -15.28 1.41
CA ALA A 135 4.32 -15.43 0.38
C ALA A 135 3.86 -16.44 -0.67
N HIS A 136 4.09 -16.13 -1.95
CA HIS A 136 3.71 -16.97 -3.08
C HIS A 136 4.93 -17.70 -3.67
N PRO A 137 4.73 -18.81 -4.39
CA PRO A 137 5.81 -19.56 -5.03
C PRO A 137 6.57 -18.77 -6.11
N ASP A 138 5.98 -17.71 -6.65
CA ASP A 138 6.58 -16.79 -7.63
C ASP A 138 7.41 -15.67 -6.97
N ASN A 139 7.72 -15.81 -5.68
CA ASN A 139 8.37 -14.82 -4.81
C ASN A 139 7.61 -13.49 -4.66
N SER A 140 6.36 -13.39 -5.14
CA SER A 140 5.51 -12.27 -4.80
C SER A 140 4.97 -12.43 -3.38
N THR A 141 4.61 -11.30 -2.76
CA THR A 141 4.00 -11.28 -1.44
C THR A 141 2.65 -10.61 -1.54
N THR A 142 1.61 -11.27 -1.04
CA THR A 142 0.27 -10.67 -0.96
C THR A 142 -0.05 -10.36 0.48
N VAL A 143 -0.50 -9.14 0.73
CA VAL A 143 -0.99 -8.71 2.03
C VAL A 143 -2.50 -8.51 1.93
N THR A 144 -3.25 -9.12 2.85
CA THR A 144 -4.70 -9.06 2.85
C THR A 144 -5.25 -8.49 4.15
N TRP A 145 -6.34 -7.75 4.05
CA TRP A 145 -7.15 -7.28 5.18
C TRP A 145 -8.60 -7.69 4.94
N ASN A 146 -9.19 -8.37 5.92
CA ASN A 146 -10.59 -8.76 5.87
C ASN A 146 -11.44 -7.69 6.54
N ASN A 147 -12.40 -7.13 5.80
CA ASN A 147 -13.40 -6.20 6.33
C ASN A 147 -12.81 -4.96 7.03
N THR A 148 -11.98 -4.18 6.32
CA THR A 148 -11.34 -2.96 6.85
C THR A 148 -11.88 -1.67 6.24
N TYR A 149 -11.93 -0.60 7.03
CA TYR A 149 -12.22 0.77 6.56
C TYR A 149 -10.96 1.53 6.14
N LEU A 150 -9.80 1.11 6.63
CA LEU A 150 -8.52 1.76 6.37
C LEU A 150 -7.45 0.71 6.25
N PHE A 151 -6.54 0.89 5.30
CA PHE A 151 -5.28 0.14 5.30
C PHE A 151 -4.11 1.08 5.07
N ASP A 152 -2.97 0.72 5.66
CA ASP A 152 -1.68 1.38 5.48
C ASP A 152 -0.63 0.28 5.31
N LEU A 153 0.04 0.32 4.17
CA LEU A 153 1.06 -0.62 3.77
C LEU A 153 2.31 0.17 3.37
N ARG A 154 3.36 0.01 4.17
CA ARG A 154 4.69 0.46 3.83
C ARG A 154 5.59 -0.74 3.57
N PHE A 155 6.24 -0.74 2.43
CA PHE A 155 7.18 -1.76 2.02
C PHE A 155 8.55 -1.13 1.70
N TYR A 156 9.59 -1.95 1.56
CA TYR A 156 10.94 -1.48 1.31
C TYR A 156 11.64 -2.30 0.24
N SER A 157 12.59 -1.67 -0.44
CA SER A 157 13.48 -2.31 -1.43
C SER A 157 14.71 -2.91 -0.75
N GLN A 158 15.37 -3.86 -1.41
CA GLN A 158 16.63 -4.42 -0.91
C GLN A 158 17.67 -3.34 -0.62
N THR A 159 17.79 -2.32 -1.47
CA THR A 159 18.71 -1.19 -1.28
C THR A 159 18.46 -0.44 0.03
N GLN A 160 17.20 -0.25 0.42
CA GLN A 160 16.86 0.39 1.70
C GLN A 160 17.27 -0.48 2.89
N ALA A 161 17.17 -1.81 2.76
CA ALA A 161 17.65 -2.74 3.78
C ALA A 161 19.18 -2.73 3.91
N ASP A 162 19.89 -2.69 2.79
CA ASP A 162 21.35 -2.64 2.77
C ASP A 162 21.86 -1.35 3.42
N ILE A 163 21.22 -0.21 3.12
CA ILE A 163 21.55 1.08 3.75
C ILE A 163 21.32 1.02 5.27
N LEU A 164 20.20 0.45 5.72
CA LEU A 164 19.93 0.29 7.15
C LEU A 164 21.00 -0.58 7.83
N PHE A 165 21.43 -1.66 7.17
CA PHE A 165 22.47 -2.54 7.70
C PHE A 165 23.83 -1.82 7.81
N ILE A 166 24.22 -1.07 6.77
CA ILE A 166 25.43 -0.24 6.79
C ILE A 166 25.37 0.78 7.93
N PHE A 167 24.22 1.43 8.12
CA PHE A 167 24.01 2.37 9.22
C PHE A 167 24.23 1.71 10.58
N PHE A 168 23.64 0.52 10.81
CA PHE A 168 23.84 -0.21 12.07
C PHE A 168 25.29 -0.62 12.28
N GLN A 169 25.99 -1.10 11.25
CA GLN A 169 27.41 -1.43 11.35
C GLN A 169 28.25 -0.21 11.74
N PHE A 170 28.01 0.94 11.09
CA PHE A 170 28.71 2.18 11.40
C PHE A 170 28.44 2.64 12.84
N MET A 171 27.18 2.63 13.27
CA MET A 171 26.81 2.99 14.64
C MET A 171 27.42 2.04 15.68
N ALA A 172 27.46 0.74 15.41
CA ALA A 172 28.07 -0.24 16.30
C ALA A 172 29.57 0.00 16.48
N ILE A 173 30.31 0.31 15.40
CA ILE A 173 31.74 0.65 15.45
C ILE A 173 31.96 1.92 16.27
N LEU A 174 31.16 2.96 16.05
CA LEU A 174 31.26 4.19 16.83
C LEU A 174 31.04 3.96 18.32
N VAL A 175 29.99 3.21 18.69
CA VAL A 175 29.72 2.87 20.10
C VAL A 175 30.87 2.06 20.69
N LEU A 176 31.42 1.09 19.95
CA LEU A 176 32.56 0.30 20.40
C LEU A 176 33.77 1.20 20.71
N VAL A 177 34.15 2.07 19.77
CA VAL A 177 35.37 2.88 19.87
C VAL A 177 35.22 4.02 20.88
N LEU A 178 34.08 4.70 20.90
CA LEU A 178 33.89 5.91 21.72
C LEU A 178 33.32 5.65 23.10
N VAL A 179 32.64 4.52 23.31
CA VAL A 179 32.01 4.20 24.59
C VAL A 179 32.66 2.98 25.20
N VAL A 180 32.64 1.83 24.52
CA VAL A 180 33.05 0.55 25.11
C VAL A 180 34.54 0.54 25.45
N ILE A 181 35.41 0.87 24.49
CA ILE A 181 36.87 0.90 24.71
C ILE A 181 37.27 1.83 25.86
N PRO A 182 36.90 3.13 25.87
CA PRO A 182 37.29 4.03 26.95
C PRO A 182 36.67 3.63 28.29
N TYR A 183 35.44 3.13 28.31
CA TYR A 183 34.81 2.62 29.53
C TYR A 183 35.59 1.45 30.14
N VAL A 184 35.96 0.46 29.32
CA VAL A 184 36.77 -0.70 29.75
C VAL A 184 38.17 -0.26 30.21
N ILE A 185 38.80 0.70 29.53
CA ILE A 185 40.09 1.27 29.96
C ILE A 185 39.95 1.98 31.30
N SER A 186 38.85 2.73 31.54
CA SER A 186 38.60 3.41 32.81
C SER A 186 38.41 2.41 33.95
N MET A 187 37.59 1.38 33.77
CA MET A 187 37.36 0.35 34.80
C MET A 187 38.65 -0.37 35.23
N ARG A 188 39.61 -0.54 34.32
CA ARG A 188 40.90 -1.19 34.63
C ARG A 188 41.86 -0.30 35.41
N LYS A 189 41.60 1.00 35.53
CA LYS A 189 42.42 1.92 36.33
C LYS A 189 41.97 2.02 37.80
N ASP A 190 40.75 1.61 38.08
CA ASP A 190 40.15 1.65 39.43
C ASP A 190 40.29 0.31 40.19
N GLN A 191 40.92 -0.71 39.57
CA GLN A 191 41.41 -1.94 40.23
C GLN A 191 42.92 -1.89 40.40
#